data_AF-A0A437M0A1-F1
#
_entry.id   AF-A0A437M0A1-F1
#
_cell.length_a   1.000
_cell.length_b   1.000
_cell.length_c   1.000
_cell.angle_alpha   90.00
_cell.angle_beta   90.00
_cell.angle_gamma   90.00
#
_symmetry.space_group_name_H-M   'P 1'
#
loop_
_entity.id
_entity.type
_entity.pdbx_description
1 polymer ?
#
loop_
_entity_poly.entity_id
_entity_poly.type
_entity_poly.pdbx_seq_one_letter_code
_entity_poly.pdbx_strand_id
1 'polypeptide(L)'
;MTTTLSKSGASMLWILLLTAASTVTTLALACATPFPSLAALAAVHMRRRDGIATMLFAWAASQAVGFGLLHYPHEATTFAWGGALGVGSVASLLAARTLLPRFAEAPVWARLAIAYVAGFLGFKLAMLAAALVLGGVHTAVDPMIMANQFVRNAAILAGLYALYRGLLALGVPAAPVEATA
;
A
#
# COMPACT_ATOMS: atom_id res chain seq x y z
N MET A 1 14.36 -24.80 -17.71
CA MET A 1 15.40 -24.15 -16.88
C MET A 1 14.71 -23.22 -15.90
N THR A 2 14.52 -23.65 -14.66
CA THR A 2 13.93 -22.83 -13.60
C THR A 2 15.03 -21.99 -12.96
N THR A 3 15.13 -20.72 -13.36
CA THR A 3 16.05 -19.77 -12.74
C THR A 3 15.65 -19.57 -11.29
N THR A 4 16.40 -20.16 -10.35
CA THR A 4 16.17 -19.95 -8.92
C THR A 4 16.58 -18.52 -8.57
N LEU A 5 15.59 -17.62 -8.48
CA LEU A 5 15.83 -16.25 -8.06
C LEU A 5 16.40 -16.23 -6.63
N SER A 6 17.46 -15.46 -6.43
CA SER A 6 17.99 -15.19 -5.08
C SER A 6 16.92 -14.50 -4.22
N LYS A 7 17.03 -14.60 -2.89
CA LYS A 7 16.09 -13.92 -1.96
C LYS A 7 15.95 -12.42 -2.26
N SER A 8 17.05 -11.76 -2.65
CA SER A 8 17.03 -10.34 -3.04
C SER A 8 16.32 -10.13 -4.38
N GLY A 9 16.50 -11.03 -5.35
CA GLY A 9 15.81 -10.99 -6.64
C GLY A 9 14.29 -11.18 -6.51
N ALA A 10 13.86 -12.14 -5.68
CA ALA A 10 12.43 -12.35 -5.39
C ALA A 10 11.79 -11.13 -4.69
N SER A 11 12.49 -10.50 -3.74
CA SER A 11 12.02 -9.27 -3.10
C SER A 11 11.84 -8.13 -4.10
N MET A 12 12.84 -7.88 -4.95
CA MET A 12 12.77 -6.82 -5.97
C MET A 12 11.62 -7.07 -6.94
N LEU A 13 11.44 -8.33 -7.38
CA LEU A 13 10.33 -8.72 -8.25
C LEU A 13 8.97 -8.36 -7.63
N TRP A 14 8.74 -8.71 -6.36
CA TRP A 14 7.48 -8.38 -5.69
C TRP A 14 7.28 -6.89 -5.45
N ILE A 15 8.34 -6.15 -5.11
CA ILE A 15 8.28 -4.68 -5.01
C ILE A 15 7.81 -4.07 -6.34
N LEU A 16 8.40 -4.50 -7.46
CA LEU A 16 8.07 -4.00 -8.79
C LEU A 16 6.66 -4.41 -9.23
N LEU A 17 6.27 -5.67 -9.05
CA LEU A 17 4.95 -6.17 -9.44
C LEU A 17 3.83 -5.46 -8.69
N LEU A 18 3.96 -5.29 -7.37
CA LEU A 18 2.95 -4.61 -6.56
C LEU A 18 2.89 -3.11 -6.86
N THR A 19 4.04 -2.47 -7.09
CA THR A 19 4.10 -1.06 -7.52
C THR A 19 3.41 -0.87 -8.88
N ALA A 20 3.69 -1.75 -9.85
CA ALA A 20 3.06 -1.71 -11.17
C ALA A 20 1.56 -1.96 -11.09
N ALA A 21 1.13 -3.00 -10.38
CA ALA A 21 -0.30 -3.32 -10.21
C ALA A 21 -1.06 -2.18 -9.53
N SER A 22 -0.46 -1.53 -8.53
CA SER A 22 -1.03 -0.36 -7.87
C SER A 22 -1.17 0.84 -8.81
N THR A 23 -0.13 1.11 -9.60
CA THR A 23 -0.12 2.20 -10.58
C THR A 23 -1.18 2.00 -11.66
N VAL A 24 -1.29 0.78 -12.20
CA VAL A 24 -2.34 0.42 -13.17
C VAL A 24 -3.73 0.59 -12.58
N THR A 25 -3.93 0.15 -11.34
CA THR A 25 -5.21 0.29 -10.64
C THR A 25 -5.59 1.75 -10.48
N THR A 26 -4.63 2.62 -10.11
CA THR A 26 -4.84 4.08 -10.03
C THR A 26 -5.27 4.68 -11.35
N LEU A 27 -4.59 4.32 -12.44
CA LEU A 27 -4.89 4.84 -13.78
C LEU A 27 -6.23 4.31 -14.32
N ALA A 28 -6.49 3.01 -14.19
CA ALA A 28 -7.69 2.37 -14.74
C ALA A 28 -8.97 2.76 -13.99
N LEU A 29 -8.90 2.90 -12.67
CA LEU A 29 -10.06 3.26 -11.84
C LEU A 29 -10.14 4.76 -11.55
N ALA A 30 -9.23 5.56 -12.12
CA ALA A 30 -9.07 6.98 -11.83
C ALA A 30 -9.03 7.29 -10.31
N CYS A 31 -8.49 6.36 -9.52
CA CYS A 31 -8.51 6.46 -8.07
C CYS A 31 -7.10 6.71 -7.52
N ALA A 32 -6.99 7.51 -6.45
CA ALA A 32 -5.73 7.67 -5.73
C ALA A 32 -5.08 6.32 -5.36
N THR A 33 -3.76 6.29 -5.32
CA THR A 33 -2.97 5.08 -5.04
C THR A 33 -3.46 4.36 -3.77
N PRO A 34 -3.80 3.06 -3.87
CA PRO A 34 -4.43 2.30 -2.79
C PRO A 34 -3.40 1.87 -1.72
N PHE A 35 -2.78 2.84 -1.04
CA PHE A 35 -1.74 2.58 -0.04
C PHE A 35 -2.19 1.65 1.09
N PRO A 36 -3.41 1.77 1.66
CA PRO A 36 -3.90 0.83 2.67
C PRO A 36 -3.96 -0.62 2.20
N SER A 37 -4.38 -0.86 0.96
CA SER A 37 -4.45 -2.22 0.37
C SER A 37 -3.05 -2.80 0.17
N LEU A 38 -2.14 -2.01 -0.38
CA LEU A 38 -0.73 -2.40 -0.54
C LEU A 38 -0.07 -2.68 0.81
N ALA A 39 -0.29 -1.80 1.78
CA ALA A 39 0.25 -1.94 3.13
C ALA A 39 -0.22 -3.24 3.79
N ALA A 40 -1.51 -3.58 3.68
CA ALA A 40 -2.05 -4.82 4.22
C ALA A 40 -1.38 -6.06 3.60
N LEU A 41 -1.30 -6.10 2.27
CA LEU A 41 -0.69 -7.22 1.56
C LEU A 41 0.81 -7.35 1.89
N ALA A 42 1.55 -6.24 1.88
CA ALA A 42 2.97 -6.19 2.21
C ALA A 42 3.27 -6.50 3.69
N ALA A 43 2.36 -6.16 4.60
CA ALA A 43 2.45 -6.50 6.02
C ALA A 43 2.35 -8.01 6.24
N VAL A 44 1.45 -8.68 5.52
CA VAL A 44 1.20 -10.11 5.67
C VAL A 44 2.22 -10.98 4.91
N HIS A 45 2.67 -10.53 3.74
CA HIS A 45 3.43 -11.39 2.80
C HIS A 45 4.87 -10.99 2.51
N MET A 46 5.37 -9.87 3.03
CA MET A 46 6.75 -9.42 2.78
C MET A 46 7.50 -9.23 4.10
N ARG A 47 8.83 -9.18 4.08
CA ARG A 47 9.62 -8.66 5.21
C ARG A 47 9.38 -7.17 5.44
N ARG A 48 9.65 -6.68 6.64
CA ARG A 48 9.50 -5.25 6.98
C ARG A 48 10.20 -4.31 6.00
N ARG A 49 11.47 -4.59 5.70
CA ARG A 49 12.28 -3.76 4.78
C ARG A 49 11.71 -3.75 3.36
N ASP A 50 11.26 -4.91 2.87
CA ASP A 50 10.74 -5.07 1.52
C ASP A 50 9.37 -4.39 1.42
N GLY A 51 8.53 -4.49 2.47
CA GLY A 51 7.28 -3.76 2.55
C GLY A 51 7.48 -2.24 2.55
N ILE A 52 8.44 -1.70 3.33
CA ILE A 52 8.74 -0.27 3.33
C ILE A 52 9.19 0.17 1.93
N ALA A 53 10.07 -0.59 1.30
CA ALA A 53 10.47 -0.34 -0.08
C ALA A 53 9.26 -0.32 -1.02
N THR A 54 8.36 -1.31 -0.97
CA THR A 54 7.12 -1.33 -1.75
C THR A 54 6.30 -0.05 -1.57
N MET A 55 6.15 0.44 -0.33
CA MET A 55 5.39 1.68 -0.09
C MET A 55 6.07 2.91 -0.70
N LEU A 56 7.40 3.02 -0.57
CA LEU A 56 8.17 4.13 -1.13
C LEU A 56 8.19 4.11 -2.66
N PHE A 57 8.33 2.94 -3.27
CA PHE A 57 8.27 2.78 -4.73
C PHE A 57 6.87 3.07 -5.27
N ALA A 58 5.81 2.57 -4.62
CA ALA A 58 4.43 2.90 -4.98
C ALA A 58 4.14 4.40 -4.83
N TRP A 59 4.66 5.03 -3.78
CA TRP A 59 4.55 6.48 -3.61
C TRP A 59 5.31 7.25 -4.70
N ALA A 60 6.57 6.91 -4.96
CA ALA A 60 7.35 7.57 -6.00
C ALA A 60 6.71 7.43 -7.39
N ALA A 61 6.19 6.24 -7.71
CA ALA A 61 5.43 6.00 -8.93
C ALA A 61 4.16 6.86 -9.00
N SER A 62 3.42 6.96 -7.88
CA SER A 62 2.24 7.83 -7.76
C SER A 62 2.58 9.30 -8.04
N GLN A 63 3.70 9.79 -7.49
CA GLN A 63 4.17 11.16 -7.75
C GLN A 63 4.61 11.35 -9.20
N ALA A 64 5.34 10.40 -9.77
CA ALA A 64 5.75 10.46 -11.18
C ALA A 64 4.54 10.51 -12.12
N VAL A 65 3.49 9.72 -11.83
CA VAL A 65 2.22 9.77 -12.58
C VAL A 65 1.50 11.10 -12.38
N GLY A 66 1.38 11.57 -11.14
CA GLY A 66 0.71 12.82 -10.81
C GLY A 66 1.33 14.04 -11.51
N PHE A 67 2.64 14.24 -11.36
CA PHE A 67 3.34 15.38 -11.96
C PHE A 67 3.63 15.18 -13.45
N GLY A 68 3.99 13.97 -13.88
CA GLY A 68 4.42 13.71 -15.25
C GLY A 68 3.29 13.43 -16.23
N LEU A 69 2.22 12.75 -15.80
CA LEU A 69 1.12 12.31 -16.68
C LEU A 69 -0.17 13.10 -16.45
N LEU A 70 -0.48 13.41 -15.19
CA LEU A 70 -1.70 14.12 -14.80
C LEU A 70 -1.47 15.64 -14.65
N HIS A 71 -0.25 16.11 -14.89
CA HIS A 71 0.12 17.53 -14.90
C HIS A 71 -0.30 18.26 -13.61
N TYR A 72 -0.09 17.63 -12.45
CA TYR A 72 -0.37 18.25 -11.15
C TYR A 72 0.34 19.60 -11.02
N PRO A 73 -0.30 20.63 -10.43
CA PRO A 73 0.32 21.95 -10.29
C PRO A 73 1.64 21.90 -9.52
N HIS A 74 2.66 22.60 -10.03
CA HIS A 74 4.00 22.68 -9.43
C HIS A 74 4.05 23.75 -8.33
N GLU A 75 3.17 23.63 -7.34
CA GLU A 75 3.04 24.56 -6.22
C GLU A 75 3.51 23.92 -4.90
N ALA A 76 3.98 24.74 -3.97
CA ALA A 76 4.50 24.27 -2.68
C ALA A 76 3.48 23.42 -1.89
N THR A 77 2.19 23.78 -1.98
CA THR A 77 1.08 23.05 -1.36
C THR A 77 0.91 21.65 -1.96
N THR A 78 0.97 21.52 -3.28
CA THR A 78 0.89 20.23 -3.98
C THR A 78 2.06 19.33 -3.63
N PHE A 79 3.28 19.87 -3.59
CA PHE A 79 4.46 19.12 -3.14
C PHE A 79 4.35 18.69 -1.68
N ALA A 80 3.83 19.55 -0.80
CA ALA A 80 3.61 19.22 0.61
C ALA A 80 2.61 18.06 0.78
N TRP A 81 1.51 18.07 0.03
CA TRP A 81 0.58 16.94 -0.03
C TRP A 81 1.21 15.67 -0.59
N GLY A 82 2.07 15.80 -1.60
CA GLY A 82 2.89 14.72 -2.12
C GLY A 82 3.77 14.07 -1.04
N GLY A 83 4.46 14.89 -0.25
CA GLY A 83 5.23 14.44 0.91
C GLY A 83 4.37 13.77 1.98
N ALA A 84 3.21 14.36 2.30
CA ALA A 84 2.25 13.80 3.24
C ALA A 84 1.78 12.40 2.81
N LEU A 85 1.50 12.19 1.52
CA LEU A 85 1.14 10.87 0.97
C LEU A 85 2.26 9.84 1.17
N GLY A 86 3.52 10.25 1.04
CA GLY A 86 4.69 9.40 1.29
C GLY A 86 4.78 8.98 2.76
N VAL A 87 4.60 9.92 3.68
CA VAL A 87 4.53 9.63 5.12
C VAL A 87 3.34 8.71 5.43
N GLY A 88 2.17 9.01 4.87
CA GLY A 88 0.95 8.23 5.08
C GLY A 88 1.09 6.80 4.58
N SER A 89 1.76 6.57 3.44
CA SER A 89 1.96 5.24 2.88
C SER A 89 2.79 4.35 3.83
N VAL A 90 3.88 4.88 4.38
CA VAL A 90 4.71 4.17 5.36
C VAL A 90 3.98 4.00 6.69
N ALA A 91 3.28 5.03 7.17
CA ALA A 91 2.48 4.96 8.40
C ALA A 91 1.40 3.87 8.31
N SER A 92 0.78 3.72 7.14
CA SER A 92 -0.18 2.65 6.84
C SER A 92 0.45 1.27 7.03
N LEU A 93 1.63 1.03 6.46
CA LEU A 93 2.34 -0.24 6.63
C LEU A 93 2.73 -0.51 8.08
N LEU A 94 3.24 0.50 8.77
CA LEU A 94 3.64 0.35 10.17
C LEU A 94 2.44 0.01 11.05
N ALA A 95 1.31 0.70 10.87
CA ALA A 95 0.07 0.39 11.58
C ALA A 95 -0.46 -1.02 11.25
N ALA A 96 -0.42 -1.42 9.98
CA ALA A 96 -0.79 -2.79 9.57
C ALA A 96 0.07 -3.85 10.27
N ARG A 97 1.37 -3.60 10.44
CA ARG A 97 2.32 -4.55 11.04
C ARG A 97 2.23 -4.63 12.57
N THR A 98 1.87 -3.56 13.27
CA THR A 98 1.92 -3.54 14.75
C THR A 98 0.91 -4.47 15.40
N LEU A 99 -0.21 -4.77 14.73
CA LEU A 99 -1.24 -5.67 15.26
C LEU A 99 -1.03 -7.13 14.87
N LEU A 100 -0.39 -7.42 13.73
CA LEU A 100 -0.28 -8.78 13.20
C LEU A 100 0.36 -9.82 14.14
N PRO A 101 1.38 -9.50 14.97
CA PRO A 101 1.92 -10.47 15.93
C PRO A 101 0.89 -11.01 16.92
N ARG A 102 -0.14 -10.22 17.29
CA ARG A 102 -1.23 -10.66 18.18
C ARG A 102 -2.19 -11.65 17.53
N PHE A 103 -2.10 -11.81 16.21
CA PHE A 103 -2.98 -12.64 15.39
C PHE A 103 -2.15 -13.57 14.49
N ALA A 104 -1.00 -14.05 14.99
CA ALA A 104 -0.09 -14.91 14.22
C ALA A 104 -0.79 -16.21 13.74
N GLU A 105 -1.61 -16.80 14.61
CA GLU A 105 -2.37 -18.03 14.37
C GLU A 105 -3.67 -17.83 13.56
N ALA A 106 -4.06 -16.58 13.30
CA ALA A 106 -5.28 -16.30 12.56
C ALA A 106 -5.12 -16.71 11.08
N PRO A 107 -6.19 -17.17 10.41
CA PRO A 107 -6.14 -17.50 9.00
C PRO A 107 -5.78 -16.25 8.17
N VAL A 108 -5.15 -16.46 7.01
CA VAL A 108 -4.60 -15.38 6.17
C VAL A 108 -5.61 -14.27 5.84
N TRP A 109 -6.88 -14.63 5.60
CA TRP A 109 -7.93 -13.65 5.30
C TRP A 109 -8.22 -12.73 6.49
N ALA A 110 -8.19 -13.26 7.72
CA ALA A 110 -8.39 -12.49 8.94
C ALA A 110 -7.19 -11.57 9.19
N ARG A 111 -5.97 -12.08 8.98
CA ARG A 111 -4.74 -11.28 9.06
C ARG A 111 -4.74 -10.13 8.06
N LEU A 112 -5.16 -10.37 6.81
CA LEU A 112 -5.32 -9.33 5.79
C LEU A 112 -6.38 -8.29 6.19
N ALA A 113 -7.53 -8.72 6.72
CA ALA A 113 -8.57 -7.81 7.18
C ALA A 113 -8.10 -6.92 8.34
N ILE A 114 -7.41 -7.49 9.32
CA ILE A 114 -6.84 -6.76 10.47
C ILE A 114 -5.77 -5.77 10.00
N ALA A 115 -4.83 -6.23 9.16
CA ALA A 115 -3.79 -5.39 8.59
C ALA A 115 -4.37 -4.26 7.75
N TYR A 116 -5.45 -4.52 7.02
CA TYR A 116 -6.15 -3.55 6.20
C TYR A 116 -6.82 -2.47 7.04
N VAL A 117 -7.59 -2.84 8.05
CA VAL A 117 -8.25 -1.87 8.95
C VAL A 117 -7.20 -1.01 9.66
N ALA A 118 -6.16 -1.63 10.21
CA ALA A 118 -5.09 -0.91 10.89
C ALA A 118 -4.32 0.01 9.94
N GLY A 119 -3.99 -0.46 8.74
CA GLY A 119 -3.31 0.32 7.72
C GLY A 119 -4.16 1.48 7.20
N PHE A 120 -5.46 1.28 7.02
CA PHE A 120 -6.39 2.35 6.63
C PHE A 120 -6.45 3.44 7.70
N LEU A 121 -6.58 3.06 8.97
CA LEU A 121 -6.56 4.00 10.09
C LEU A 121 -5.23 4.75 10.18
N GLY A 122 -4.10 4.04 10.06
CA GLY A 122 -2.77 4.67 10.06
C GLY A 122 -2.60 5.68 8.92
N PHE A 123 -3.07 5.36 7.72
CA PHE A 123 -3.07 6.29 6.59
C PHE A 123 -3.95 7.51 6.86
N LYS A 124 -5.19 7.31 7.32
CA LYS A 124 -6.14 8.39 7.60
C LYS A 124 -5.66 9.32 8.72
N LEU A 125 -5.01 8.79 9.76
CA LEU A 125 -4.41 9.59 10.83
C LEU A 125 -3.28 10.48 10.29
N ALA A 126 -2.41 9.95 9.43
CA ALA A 126 -1.37 10.74 8.78
C ALA A 126 -1.96 11.83 7.86
N MET A 127 -3.02 11.51 7.12
CA MET A 127 -3.73 12.49 6.28
C MET A 127 -4.43 13.56 7.08
N LEU A 128 -5.03 13.20 8.22
CA LEU A 128 -5.62 14.17 9.14
C LEU A 128 -4.55 15.09 9.73
N ALA A 129 -3.43 14.54 10.19
CA ALA A 129 -2.32 15.34 10.71
C ALA A 129 -1.78 16.33 9.66
N ALA A 130 -1.63 15.90 8.40
CA ALA A 130 -1.27 16.78 7.30
C ALA A 130 -2.35 17.84 7.03
N ALA A 131 -3.63 17.46 7.03
CA ALA A 131 -4.74 18.36 6.79
C ALA A 131 -4.88 19.47 7.85
N LEU A 132 -4.48 19.20 9.10
CA LEU A 132 -4.45 20.20 10.17
C LEU A 132 -3.45 21.34 9.87
N VAL A 133 -2.39 21.06 9.09
CA VAL A 133 -1.35 22.04 8.74
C VAL A 133 -1.57 22.62 7.35
N LEU A 134 -1.94 21.79 6.37
CA LEU A 134 -2.07 22.15 4.96
C LEU A 134 -3.49 22.59 4.55
N GLY A 135 -4.46 22.47 5.46
CA GLY A 135 -5.89 22.69 5.18
C GLY A 135 -6.60 21.42 4.69
N GLY A 136 -7.92 21.50 4.46
CA GLY A 136 -8.69 20.36 3.94
C GLY A 136 -9.16 19.34 4.99
N VAL A 137 -9.22 19.72 6.28
CA VAL A 137 -9.70 18.82 7.35
C VAL A 137 -11.11 18.29 7.05
N HIS A 138 -12.00 19.13 6.51
CA HIS A 138 -13.37 18.76 6.17
C HIS A 138 -13.45 17.58 5.18
N THR A 139 -12.59 17.54 4.17
CA THR A 139 -12.52 16.39 3.24
C THR A 139 -11.79 15.20 3.84
N ALA A 140 -10.82 15.45 4.74
CA ALA A 140 -10.07 14.39 5.41
C ALA A 140 -10.94 13.56 6.36
N VAL A 141 -11.92 14.17 7.04
CA VAL A 141 -12.80 13.50 8.03
C VAL A 141 -14.22 13.23 7.54
N ASP A 142 -14.53 13.57 6.28
CA ASP A 142 -15.85 13.33 5.72
C ASP A 142 -16.21 11.82 5.78
N PRO A 143 -17.28 11.43 6.50
CA PRO A 143 -17.60 10.02 6.71
C PRO A 143 -17.94 9.27 5.42
N MET A 144 -18.58 9.95 4.45
CA MET A 144 -18.99 9.34 3.19
C MET A 144 -17.77 9.09 2.30
N ILE A 145 -16.86 10.06 2.22
CA ILE A 145 -15.58 9.90 1.51
C ILE A 145 -14.77 8.78 2.16
N MET A 146 -14.69 8.74 3.49
CA MET A 146 -13.98 7.69 4.22
C MET A 146 -14.58 6.30 3.97
N ALA A 147 -15.90 6.16 4.02
CA ALA A 147 -16.58 4.90 3.73
C ALA A 147 -16.33 4.43 2.29
N ASN A 148 -16.47 5.33 1.31
CA ASN A 148 -16.22 5.00 -0.09
C ASN A 148 -14.75 4.64 -0.34
N GLN A 149 -13.81 5.36 0.29
CA GLN A 149 -12.38 5.01 0.27
C GLN A 149 -12.14 3.63 0.88
N PHE A 150 -12.79 3.31 1.99
CA PHE A 150 -12.64 2.04 2.68
C PHE A 150 -13.19 0.87 1.84
N VAL A 151 -14.38 1.00 1.25
CA VAL A 151 -14.94 -0.06 0.40
C VAL A 151 -14.09 -0.28 -0.85
N ARG A 152 -13.68 0.81 -1.51
CA ARG A 152 -12.84 0.72 -2.72
C ARG A 152 -11.49 0.07 -2.44
N ASN A 153 -10.81 0.46 -1.36
CA ASN A 153 -9.53 -0.16 -0.99
C ASN A 153 -9.69 -1.64 -0.58
N ALA A 154 -10.82 -2.02 0.03
CA ALA A 154 -11.10 -3.44 0.31
C ALA A 154 -11.25 -4.26 -0.99
N ALA A 155 -11.97 -3.74 -1.99
CA ALA A 155 -12.08 -4.38 -3.31
C ALA A 155 -10.72 -4.50 -4.01
N ILE A 156 -9.91 -3.44 -3.97
CA ILE A 156 -8.55 -3.46 -4.52
C ILE A 156 -7.67 -4.47 -3.78
N LEU A 157 -7.77 -4.56 -2.46
CA LEU A 157 -7.04 -5.56 -1.68
C LEU A 157 -7.41 -6.99 -2.11
N ALA A 158 -8.70 -7.27 -2.30
CA ALA A 158 -9.15 -8.57 -2.79
C ALA A 158 -8.54 -8.87 -4.18
N GLY A 159 -8.54 -7.89 -5.09
CA GLY A 159 -7.92 -8.01 -6.41
C GLY A 159 -6.40 -8.23 -6.35
N LEU A 160 -5.68 -7.46 -5.54
CA LEU A 160 -4.23 -7.62 -5.36
C LEU A 160 -3.87 -8.96 -4.72
N TYR A 161 -4.69 -9.44 -3.78
CA TYR A 161 -4.49 -10.75 -3.17
C TYR A 161 -4.77 -11.88 -4.17
N ALA A 162 -5.81 -11.76 -5.00
CA ALA A 162 -6.08 -12.70 -6.08
C ALA A 162 -4.91 -12.74 -7.09
N LEU A 163 -4.37 -11.58 -7.48
CA LEU A 163 -3.19 -11.47 -8.32
C LEU A 163 -1.97 -12.14 -7.66
N TYR A 164 -1.71 -11.85 -6.39
CA TYR A 164 -0.63 -12.47 -5.62
C TYR A 164 -0.73 -14.00 -5.67
N ARG A 165 -1.92 -14.54 -5.35
CA ARG A 165 -2.18 -15.99 -5.38
C ARG A 165 -2.04 -16.59 -6.78
N GLY A 166 -2.51 -15.89 -7.82
CA GLY A 166 -2.38 -16.31 -9.21
C GLY A 166 -0.93 -16.39 -9.67
N LEU A 167 -0.11 -15.39 -9.33
CA LEU A 167 1.32 -15.38 -9.65
C LEU A 167 2.06 -16.53 -8.97
N LEU A 168 1.74 -16.83 -7.70
CA LEU A 168 2.27 -18.01 -7.02
C LEU A 168 1.86 -19.31 -7.72
N ALA A 169 0.60 -19.43 -8.16
CA ALA A 169 0.13 -20.60 -8.89
C ALA A 169 0.81 -20.78 -10.26
N LEU A 170 1.26 -19.68 -10.88
CA LEU A 170 2.04 -19.67 -12.11
C LEU A 170 3.54 -19.93 -11.89
N GLY A 171 3.97 -20.19 -10.65
CA GLY A 171 5.36 -20.53 -10.32
C GLY A 171 6.26 -19.34 -9.99
N VAL A 172 5.71 -18.13 -9.81
CA VAL A 172 6.49 -17.00 -9.28
C VAL A 172 6.89 -17.32 -7.83
N PRO A 173 8.18 -17.22 -7.45
CA PRO A 173 8.60 -17.52 -6.10
C PRO A 173 7.95 -16.56 -5.09
N ALA A 174 7.56 -17.10 -3.93
CA ALA A 174 6.98 -16.29 -2.87
C ALA A 174 7.94 -15.20 -2.39
N ALA A 175 7.37 -14.05 -2.03
CA ALA A 175 8.14 -12.99 -1.41
C ALA A 175 8.79 -13.51 -0.12
N PRO A 176 10.07 -13.19 0.14
CA PRO A 176 10.67 -13.52 1.41
C PRO A 176 9.88 -12.86 2.55
N VAL A 177 9.52 -13.67 3.56
CA VAL A 177 8.86 -13.23 4.79
C VAL A 177 9.89 -13.19 5.93
N GLU A 178 9.64 -12.43 6.99
CA GLU A 178 10.48 -12.47 8.20
C GLU A 178 10.55 -13.92 8.71
N ALA A 179 11.74 -14.40 9.10
CA ALA A 179 11.82 -15.65 9.84
C ALA A 179 11.18 -15.42 11.21
N THR A 180 10.24 -16.28 11.59
CA THR A 180 9.71 -16.29 12.96
C THR A 180 10.86 -16.60 13.90
N ALA A 181 11.22 -15.63 14.75
CA ALA A 181 12.19 -15.80 15.84
C ALA A 181 11.55 -16.58 16.99
#